data_AF-A0A847GRG0-F1
#
_entry.id   AF-A0A847GRG0-F1
#
_cell.length_a   1.000
_cell.length_b   1.000
_cell.length_c   1.000
_cell.angle_alpha   90.00
_cell.angle_beta   90.00
_cell.angle_gamma   90.00
#
_symmetry.space_group_name_H-M   'P 1'
#
loop_
_entity.id
_entity.type
_entity.pdbx_description
1 polymer ?
#
loop_
_entity_poly.entity_id
_entity_poly.type
_entity_poly.pdbx_seq_one_letter_code
_entity_poly.pdbx_strand_id
1 'polypeptide(L)'
;MMHVAPVFGESAVIPSEDSYPDDASIAKQVVAALADRLGRTPESIRPEDDLLRDLGIDSMSMAELTVSVEQVVGTEIPGDEWLDTQTVGDLIRLLTRYAAHSDKTNSARSFRS
;
A
#
# COMPACT_ATOMS: atom_id res chain seq x y z
N MET A 1 21.10 6.27 49.82
CA MET A 1 22.15 5.73 48.92
C MET A 1 21.51 4.64 48.04
N MET A 2 21.81 4.68 46.73
CA MET A 2 21.53 3.66 45.67
C MET A 2 20.04 3.43 45.32
N HIS A 3 19.41 4.18 44.39
CA HIS A 3 19.39 4.09 42.91
C HIS A 3 19.08 2.71 42.30
N VAL A 4 17.89 2.59 41.70
CA VAL A 4 17.64 1.86 40.44
C VAL A 4 16.51 2.56 39.68
N ALA A 5 16.70 2.66 38.36
CA ALA A 5 16.17 3.63 37.40
C ALA A 5 14.69 3.46 36.99
N PRO A 6 14.07 4.51 36.40
CA PRO A 6 12.79 4.39 35.70
C PRO A 6 12.98 3.65 34.37
N VAL A 7 12.11 2.69 34.08
CA VAL A 7 12.05 2.06 32.76
C VAL A 7 11.20 2.96 31.86
N PHE A 8 11.88 3.74 31.01
CA PHE A 8 11.30 4.48 29.90
C PHE A 8 11.06 3.56 28.70
N GLY A 9 10.10 3.98 27.87
CA GLY A 9 10.07 3.69 26.44
C GLY A 9 9.36 2.38 26.08
N GLU A 10 8.61 2.29 24.99
CA GLU A 10 8.41 3.20 23.88
C GLU A 10 7.28 2.59 23.04
N SER A 11 6.45 3.44 22.46
CA SER A 11 5.75 3.19 21.21
C SER A 11 4.82 1.96 21.13
N ALA A 12 3.60 2.15 21.59
CA ALA A 12 2.48 1.83 20.71
C ALA A 12 1.62 3.08 20.60
N VAL A 13 2.23 4.14 20.07
CA VAL A 13 1.44 5.12 19.32
C VAL A 13 0.84 4.34 18.17
N ILE A 14 -0.43 3.98 18.30
CA ILE A 14 -1.28 3.73 17.14
C ILE A 14 -1.62 5.12 16.61
N PRO A 15 -0.96 5.65 15.55
CA PRO A 15 -1.45 6.86 14.92
C PRO A 15 -2.82 6.53 14.33
N SER A 16 -3.83 7.00 15.04
CA SER A 16 -5.15 7.24 14.46
C SER A 16 -4.98 8.45 13.54
N GLU A 17 -4.54 8.22 12.30
CA GLU A 17 -4.48 9.24 11.26
C GLU A 17 -5.42 8.82 10.12
N ASP A 18 -6.70 9.02 10.41
CA ASP A 18 -7.71 9.37 9.42
C ASP A 18 -7.29 10.71 8.81
N SER A 19 -6.47 10.69 7.75
CA SER A 19 -6.23 11.85 6.89
C SER A 19 -5.52 11.44 5.60
N TYR A 20 -6.29 11.53 4.53
CA TYR A 20 -5.93 11.77 3.13
C TYR A 20 -4.90 10.83 2.45
N PRO A 21 -5.21 10.35 1.23
CA PRO A 21 -4.28 9.54 0.45
C PRO A 21 -3.17 10.42 -0.12
N ASP A 22 -2.20 10.80 0.71
CA ASP A 22 -0.88 11.20 0.22
C ASP A 22 -0.22 9.98 -0.45
N ASP A 23 0.52 10.17 -1.53
CA ASP A 23 1.18 9.09 -2.30
C ASP A 23 2.01 8.14 -1.40
N ALA A 24 2.53 8.68 -0.29
CA ALA A 24 3.25 7.94 0.75
C ALA A 24 2.37 6.96 1.55
N SER A 25 1.06 7.23 1.68
CA SER A 25 0.08 6.36 2.34
C SER A 25 -0.23 5.13 1.49
N ILE A 26 -0.40 5.30 0.18
CA ILE A 26 -0.62 4.17 -0.76
C ILE A 26 0.62 3.26 -0.75
N ALA A 27 1.82 3.85 -0.85
CA ALA A 27 3.06 3.10 -0.74
C ALA A 27 3.12 2.24 0.52
N LYS A 28 2.82 2.83 1.69
CA LYS A 28 2.81 2.13 2.97
C LYS A 28 1.74 1.04 3.03
N GLN A 29 0.53 1.28 2.52
CA GLN A 29 -0.55 0.29 2.51
C GLN A 29 -0.19 -0.92 1.65
N VAL A 30 0.36 -0.69 0.46
CA VAL A 30 0.81 -1.77 -0.44
C VAL A 30 1.92 -2.58 0.20
N VAL A 31 2.95 -1.91 0.72
CA VAL A 31 4.08 -2.58 1.35
C VAL A 31 3.65 -3.34 2.61
N ALA A 32 2.75 -2.76 3.41
CA ALA A 32 2.20 -3.44 4.59
C ALA A 32 1.35 -4.66 4.21
N ALA A 33 0.50 -4.57 3.19
CA ALA A 33 -0.30 -5.68 2.71
C ALA A 33 0.57 -6.80 2.14
N LEU A 34 1.61 -6.46 1.36
CA LEU A 34 2.60 -7.42 0.87
C LEU A 34 3.36 -8.06 2.03
N ALA A 35 3.82 -7.27 3.01
CA ALA A 35 4.54 -7.74 4.18
C ALA A 35 3.71 -8.75 4.99
N ASP A 36 2.45 -8.42 5.29
CA ASP A 36 1.52 -9.29 6.01
C ASP A 36 1.27 -10.60 5.25
N ARG A 37 0.99 -10.50 3.94
CA ARG A 37 0.77 -11.65 3.06
C ARG A 37 1.99 -12.58 2.96
N LEU A 38 3.19 -12.00 2.85
CA LEU A 38 4.44 -12.72 2.71
C LEU A 38 5.03 -13.16 4.05
N GLY A 39 4.45 -12.74 5.18
CA GLY A 39 5.01 -12.95 6.52
C GLY A 39 6.38 -12.29 6.71
N ARG A 40 6.64 -11.18 6.01
CA ARG A 40 7.88 -10.38 6.10
C ARG A 40 7.60 -9.04 6.78
N THR A 41 8.65 -8.32 7.15
CA THR A 41 8.49 -6.94 7.62
C THR A 41 8.44 -5.97 6.44
N PRO A 42 7.68 -4.86 6.54
CA PRO A 42 7.63 -3.84 5.49
C PRO A 42 9.00 -3.19 5.25
N GLU A 43 9.88 -3.22 6.26
CA GLU A 43 11.27 -2.76 6.20
C GLU A 43 12.16 -3.63 5.31
N SER A 44 11.79 -4.91 5.17
CA SER A 44 12.50 -5.87 4.33
C SER A 44 12.08 -5.80 2.87
N ILE A 45 11.04 -5.03 2.54
CA ILE A 45 10.54 -4.86 1.18
C ILE A 45 11.08 -3.55 0.62
N ARG A 46 11.80 -3.63 -0.48
CA ARG A 46 12.34 -2.47 -1.18
C ARG A 46 11.49 -2.14 -2.40
N PRO A 47 11.38 -0.85 -2.77
CA PRO A 47 10.70 -0.45 -4.01
C PRO A 47 11.38 -1.01 -5.27
N GLU A 48 12.65 -1.39 -5.16
CA GLU A 48 13.45 -1.99 -6.21
C GLU A 48 13.37 -3.53 -6.27
N ASP A 49 12.70 -4.16 -5.30
CA ASP A 49 12.51 -5.62 -5.29
C ASP A 49 11.50 -6.03 -6.37
N ASP A 50 11.83 -7.11 -7.09
CA ASP A 50 10.94 -7.71 -8.08
C ASP A 50 9.83 -8.51 -7.38
N LEU A 51 8.59 -8.27 -7.78
CA LEU A 51 7.42 -8.90 -7.20
C LEU A 51 7.49 -10.43 -7.35
N LEU A 52 7.84 -10.93 -8.53
CA LEU A 52 7.87 -12.37 -8.80
C LEU A 52 9.17 -13.04 -8.34
N ARG A 53 10.31 -12.38 -8.54
CA ARG A 53 11.63 -12.99 -8.34
C ARG A 53 12.18 -12.82 -6.93
N ASP A 54 12.01 -11.66 -6.31
CA ASP A 54 12.57 -11.36 -4.98
C ASP A 54 11.55 -11.56 -3.86
N LEU A 55 10.33 -11.10 -4.09
CA LEU A 55 9.22 -11.27 -3.14
C LEU A 55 8.50 -12.61 -3.30
N GLY A 56 8.59 -13.25 -4.48
CA GLY A 56 7.95 -14.55 -4.72
C GLY A 56 6.44 -14.45 -4.84
N ILE A 57 5.92 -13.31 -5.33
CA ILE A 57 4.51 -13.13 -5.67
C ILE A 57 4.18 -14.08 -6.82
N ASP A 58 3.40 -15.10 -6.51
CA ASP A 58 2.89 -16.04 -7.50
C ASP A 58 1.72 -15.44 -8.31
N SER A 59 1.41 -16.04 -9.44
CA SER A 59 0.24 -15.74 -10.28
C SER A 59 -1.07 -15.62 -9.51
N MET A 60 -1.28 -16.47 -8.48
CA MET A 60 -2.46 -16.40 -7.61
C MET A 60 -2.48 -15.11 -6.76
N SER A 61 -1.33 -14.75 -6.19
CA SER A 61 -1.18 -13.53 -5.41
C SER A 61 -1.33 -12.29 -6.27
N MET A 62 -0.86 -12.35 -7.51
CA MET A 62 -0.99 -11.25 -8.47
C MET A 62 -2.45 -11.03 -8.88
N ALA A 63 -3.21 -12.10 -9.13
CA ALA A 63 -4.64 -12.00 -9.43
C ALA A 63 -5.44 -11.36 -8.28
N GLU A 64 -5.16 -11.74 -7.03
CA GLU A 64 -5.79 -11.13 -5.85
C GLU A 64 -5.40 -9.66 -5.66
N LEU A 65 -4.14 -9.33 -5.92
CA LEU A 65 -3.65 -7.95 -5.94
C LEU A 65 -4.40 -7.14 -6.98
N THR A 66 -4.52 -7.63 -8.21
CA THR A 66 -5.27 -6.96 -9.28
C THR A 66 -6.69 -6.65 -8.85
N VAL A 67 -7.43 -7.64 -8.35
CA VAL A 67 -8.79 -7.42 -7.86
C VAL A 67 -8.81 -6.40 -6.72
N SER A 68 -7.94 -6.54 -5.72
CA SER A 68 -7.90 -5.63 -4.57
C SER A 68 -7.60 -4.19 -4.98
N VAL A 69 -6.64 -4.00 -5.89
CA VAL A 69 -6.27 -2.71 -6.45
C VAL A 69 -7.45 -2.09 -7.21
N GLU A 70 -8.08 -2.84 -8.10
CA GLU A 70 -9.22 -2.35 -8.88
C GLU A 70 -10.41 -1.96 -7.98
N GLN A 71 -10.63 -2.69 -6.88
CA GLN A 71 -11.64 -2.34 -5.88
C GLN A 71 -11.28 -1.06 -5.11
N VAL A 72 -10.00 -0.86 -4.77
CA VAL A 72 -9.53 0.34 -4.04
C VAL A 72 -9.65 1.59 -4.91
N VAL A 73 -9.24 1.51 -6.17
CA VAL A 73 -9.31 2.65 -7.10
C VAL A 73 -10.72 2.82 -7.68
N GLY A 74 -11.51 1.76 -7.74
CA GLY A 74 -12.83 1.76 -8.37
C GLY A 74 -12.77 1.77 -9.89
N THR A 75 -11.64 1.39 -10.48
CA THR A 75 -11.46 1.26 -11.94
C THR A 75 -10.67 0.00 -12.26
N GLU A 76 -11.00 -0.62 -13.39
CA GLU A 76 -10.25 -1.75 -13.94
C GLU A 76 -8.89 -1.25 -14.46
N ILE A 77 -7.82 -1.98 -14.13
CA ILE A 77 -6.47 -1.67 -14.61
C ILE A 77 -6.13 -2.65 -15.72
N PRO A 78 -5.83 -2.17 -16.94
CA PRO A 78 -5.53 -3.04 -18.06
C PRO A 78 -4.30 -3.90 -17.78
N GLY A 79 -4.34 -5.16 -18.23
CA GLY A 79 -3.26 -6.14 -18.09
C GLY A 79 -1.88 -5.63 -18.54
N ASP A 80 -1.84 -4.73 -19.52
CA ASP A 80 -0.60 -4.14 -20.04
C ASP A 80 0.16 -3.33 -18.97
N GLU A 81 -0.56 -2.60 -18.11
CA GLU A 81 0.06 -1.87 -17.00
C GLU A 81 0.64 -2.84 -15.95
N TRP A 82 0.04 -4.02 -15.80
CA TRP A 82 0.59 -5.09 -14.96
C TRP A 82 1.83 -5.74 -15.57
N LEU A 83 1.95 -5.75 -16.91
CA LEU A 83 3.16 -6.19 -17.61
C LEU A 83 4.31 -5.20 -17.42
N ASP A 84 4.02 -3.90 -17.34
CA ASP A 84 4.99 -2.86 -17.00
C ASP A 84 5.34 -2.87 -15.49
N THR A 85 4.46 -3.44 -14.66
CA THR A 85 4.64 -3.55 -13.21
C THR A 85 5.42 -4.79 -12.82
N GLN A 86 6.75 -4.65 -12.74
CA GLN A 86 7.62 -5.74 -12.27
C GLN A 86 8.10 -5.56 -10.82
N THR A 87 8.29 -4.33 -10.38
CA THR A 87 8.79 -4.04 -9.03
C THR A 87 7.71 -3.53 -8.09
N VAL A 88 7.99 -3.58 -6.79
CA VAL A 88 7.12 -2.97 -5.77
C VAL A 88 6.93 -1.48 -6.03
N GLY A 89 7.99 -0.79 -6.46
CA GLY A 89 7.95 0.62 -6.81
C GLY A 89 7.02 0.91 -7.98
N ASP A 90 7.02 0.06 -9.01
CA ASP A 90 6.10 0.19 -10.14
C ASP A 90 4.65 -0.01 -9.70
N LEU A 91 4.39 -1.00 -8.84
CA LEU A 91 3.06 -1.25 -8.30
C LEU A 91 2.53 -0.05 -7.50
N ILE A 92 3.39 0.56 -6.69
CA ILE A 92 3.05 1.76 -5.93
C ILE A 92 2.76 2.93 -6.87
N ARG A 93 3.60 3.14 -7.90
CA ARG A 93 3.40 4.22 -8.90
C ARG A 93 2.11 4.02 -9.67
N LEU A 94 1.82 2.78 -10.06
CA LEU A 94 0.59 2.38 -10.74
C LEU A 94 -0.61 2.79 -9.89
N LEU A 95 -0.68 2.28 -8.67
CA LEU A 95 -1.75 2.60 -7.72
C LEU A 95 -1.89 4.10 -7.48
N THR A 96 -0.78 4.80 -7.34
CA THR A 96 -0.76 6.25 -7.14
C THR A 96 -1.34 7.00 -8.35
N ARG A 97 -0.94 6.63 -9.56
CA ARG A 97 -1.45 7.20 -10.84
C ARG A 97 -2.97 7.05 -10.92
N TYR A 98 -3.46 5.85 -10.58
CA TYR A 98 -4.86 5.49 -10.67
C TYR A 98 -5.70 6.11 -9.54
N ALA A 99 -5.19 6.11 -8.31
CA ALA A 99 -5.84 6.74 -7.16
C ALA A 99 -5.99 8.26 -7.35
N ALA A 100 -4.97 8.93 -7.89
CA ALA A 100 -5.03 10.36 -8.23
C ALA A 100 -6.10 10.69 -9.29
N HIS A 101 -6.52 9.72 -10.11
CA HIS A 101 -7.60 9.88 -11.08
C HIS A 101 -9.00 9.62 -10.50
N SER A 102 -9.12 8.95 -9.35
CA SER A 102 -10.41 8.58 -8.74
C SER A 102 -11.13 9.75 -8.03
N ASP A 103 -10.38 10.76 -7.56
CA ASP A 103 -10.90 11.90 -6.78
C ASP A 103 -11.89 12.80 -7.56
N LYS A 104 -11.78 12.85 -8.90
CA LYS A 104 -12.67 13.69 -9.72
C LYS A 104 -14.09 13.13 -9.91
N THR A 105 -14.41 11.95 -9.40
CA THR A 105 -15.74 11.33 -9.62
C THR A 105 -16.69 11.43 -8.42
N ASN A 106 -16.19 11.73 -7.21
CA ASN A 106 -17.01 11.65 -5.99
C ASN A 106 -17.48 13.00 -5.41
N SER A 107 -17.07 14.14 -5.97
CA SER A 107 -17.51 15.44 -5.43
C SER A 107 -18.91 15.90 -5.90
N ALA A 108 -19.62 15.12 -6.72
CA ALA A 108 -20.93 15.51 -7.24
C ALA A 108 -22.14 14.96 -6.46
N ARG A 109 -21.96 14.15 -5.40
CA ARG A 109 -23.09 13.47 -4.71
C ARG A 109 -23.50 14.03 -3.34
N SER A 110 -22.83 15.04 -2.80
CA SER A 110 -23.24 15.69 -1.53
C SER A 110 -23.94 17.04 -1.73
N PHE A 111 -24.91 17.08 -2.65
CA PHE A 111 -25.92 18.14 -2.72
C PHE A 111 -27.30 17.50 -2.80
N ARG A 112 -27.78 16.92 -1.69
CA ARG A 112 -29.22 16.66 -1.54
C ARG A 112 -29.66 16.65 -0.07
N SER A 113 -30.45 17.69 0.23
CA SER A 113 -31.44 17.87 1.30
C SER A 113 -30.95 18.18 2.71
#